data_AF-A0A100VWS9-F1
#
_entry.id   AF-A0A100VWS9-F1
#
_cell.length_a   1.000
_cell.length_b   1.000
_cell.length_c   1.000
_cell.angle_alpha   90.00
_cell.angle_beta   90.00
_cell.angle_gamma   90.00
#
_symmetry.space_group_name_H-M   'P 1'
#
loop_
_entity.id
_entity.type
_entity.pdbx_description
1 polymer ?
#
loop_
_entity_poly.entity_id
_entity_poly.type
_entity_poly.pdbx_seq_one_letter_code
_entity_poly.pdbx_strand_id
1 'polypeptide(L)'
;MQPTRLTAAGTVSLALVLDVVVEVGNYVKRWRTALHLILSAMVVVTLGLTIPPVAHAAAAAATLSVTSTWQTGFIARFVITNASTVPLSDWKLEFDLPPGESISHTWSSTFTQYGTHYVIGPANWNRIIAPGGTATGGIRGVLSGFYSPPSNCVLNGQYRCS
;
A
#
# COMPACT_ATOMS: atom_id res chain seq x y z
N MET A 1 47.40 3.26 -49.93
CA MET A 1 46.52 3.70 -51.05
C MET A 1 45.30 2.80 -51.05
N GLN A 2 44.10 3.38 -50.99
CA GLN A 2 42.83 2.68 -51.18
C GLN A 2 42.32 3.01 -52.60
N PRO A 3 41.68 2.08 -53.34
CA PRO A 3 40.23 2.15 -53.55
C PRO A 3 39.58 0.74 -53.69
N THR A 4 38.36 0.40 -53.23
CA THR A 4 36.95 0.82 -53.48
C THR A 4 36.34 0.47 -54.86
N ARG A 5 35.16 -0.20 -54.79
CA ARG A 5 33.95 -0.20 -55.67
C ARG A 5 33.85 -1.29 -56.78
N LEU A 6 32.87 -2.22 -56.68
CA LEU A 6 31.45 -2.23 -57.22
C LEU A 6 31.43 -2.50 -58.75
N THR A 7 30.60 -3.29 -59.43
CA THR A 7 29.39 -4.14 -59.23
C THR A 7 29.20 -4.87 -60.59
N ALA A 8 28.53 -6.03 -60.66
CA ALA A 8 27.52 -6.30 -61.70
C ALA A 8 26.82 -7.66 -61.46
N ALA A 9 25.49 -7.63 -61.55
CA ALA A 9 24.56 -8.72 -61.27
C ALA A 9 24.21 -9.52 -62.54
N GLY A 10 24.03 -10.84 -62.40
CA GLY A 10 23.54 -11.75 -63.44
C GLY A 10 22.09 -12.18 -63.20
N THR A 11 21.29 -12.17 -64.26
CA THR A 11 19.87 -12.54 -64.30
C THR A 11 19.70 -14.07 -64.18
N VAL A 12 18.89 -14.55 -63.23
CA VAL A 12 18.59 -15.98 -63.04
C VAL A 12 17.33 -16.37 -63.84
N SER A 13 17.40 -17.53 -64.50
CA SER A 13 16.41 -18.03 -65.48
C SER A 13 15.13 -18.60 -64.84
N LEU A 14 13.98 -18.41 -65.50
CA LEU A 14 12.62 -18.67 -64.99
C LEU A 14 12.34 -20.15 -64.62
N ALA A 15 13.07 -21.11 -65.21
CA ALA A 15 12.94 -22.54 -64.90
C ALA A 15 13.38 -22.86 -63.46
N LEU A 16 14.45 -22.21 -62.98
CA LEU A 16 14.95 -22.34 -61.61
C LEU A 16 13.93 -21.82 -60.58
N VAL A 17 13.09 -20.86 -60.97
CA VAL A 17 12.05 -20.31 -60.11
C VAL A 17 10.89 -21.31 -59.93
N LEU A 18 10.51 -22.07 -60.95
CA LEU A 18 9.44 -23.06 -60.83
C LEU A 18 9.87 -24.29 -60.01
N ASP A 19 11.10 -24.79 -60.18
CA ASP A 19 11.62 -25.90 -59.36
C ASP A 19 11.70 -25.51 -57.87
N VAL A 20 12.15 -24.29 -57.56
CA VAL A 20 12.13 -23.75 -56.19
C VAL A 20 10.71 -23.63 -55.64
N VAL A 21 9.73 -23.21 -56.45
CA VAL A 21 8.33 -23.07 -56.00
C VAL A 21 7.68 -24.44 -55.73
N VAL A 22 8.00 -25.47 -56.52
CA VAL A 22 7.49 -26.85 -56.31
C VAL A 22 8.15 -27.51 -55.09
N GLU A 23 9.46 -27.34 -54.91
CA GLU A 23 10.21 -27.78 -53.72
C GLU A 23 9.63 -27.14 -52.44
N VAL A 24 9.40 -25.82 -52.45
CA VAL A 24 8.78 -25.08 -51.34
C VAL A 24 7.35 -25.58 -51.08
N GLY A 25 6.55 -25.86 -52.12
CA GLY A 25 5.17 -26.32 -51.98
C GLY A 25 5.01 -27.67 -51.27
N ASN A 26 5.86 -28.65 -51.59
CA ASN A 26 5.83 -29.97 -50.94
C ASN A 26 6.51 -29.94 -49.55
N TYR A 27 7.46 -29.03 -49.33
CA TYR A 27 8.05 -28.77 -48.03
C TYR A 27 7.00 -28.21 -47.06
N VAL A 28 6.22 -27.21 -47.48
CA VAL A 28 5.16 -26.59 -46.68
C VAL A 28 4.02 -27.57 -46.37
N LYS A 29 3.71 -28.54 -47.23
CA LYS A 29 2.64 -29.52 -46.97
C LYS A 29 3.03 -30.62 -45.98
N ARG A 30 4.27 -31.15 -46.05
CA ARG A 30 4.84 -32.02 -44.98
C ARG A 30 5.05 -31.26 -43.68
N TRP A 31 5.26 -29.95 -43.77
CA TRP A 31 5.39 -29.09 -42.61
C TRP A 31 4.05 -28.69 -42.02
N ARG A 32 2.92 -28.75 -42.74
CA ARG A 32 1.57 -28.48 -42.19
C ARG A 32 1.05 -29.57 -41.25
N THR A 33 1.41 -30.84 -41.48
CA THR A 33 1.11 -31.93 -40.53
C THR A 33 2.11 -32.01 -39.38
N ALA A 34 3.35 -31.54 -39.57
CA ALA A 34 4.31 -31.37 -38.49
C ALA A 34 4.05 -30.09 -37.65
N LEU A 35 3.53 -29.02 -38.25
CA LEU A 35 3.21 -27.75 -37.57
C LEU A 35 1.98 -27.86 -36.66
N HIS A 36 1.03 -28.78 -36.93
CA HIS A 36 -0.06 -29.05 -35.98
C HIS A 36 0.33 -29.97 -34.81
N LEU A 37 1.52 -30.56 -34.81
CA LEU A 37 2.07 -31.26 -33.63
C LEU A 37 3.17 -30.48 -32.91
N ILE A 38 3.67 -29.37 -33.47
CA ILE A 38 4.65 -28.49 -32.81
C ILE A 38 4.02 -27.17 -32.32
N LEU A 39 2.76 -26.87 -32.68
CA LEU A 39 1.99 -25.78 -32.04
C LEU A 39 1.42 -26.13 -30.65
N SER A 40 1.55 -27.39 -30.20
CA SER A 40 1.03 -27.84 -28.89
C SER A 40 2.11 -28.00 -27.81
N ALA A 41 3.36 -27.60 -28.06
CA ALA A 41 4.46 -27.82 -27.12
C ALA A 41 5.40 -26.61 -26.94
N MET A 42 4.85 -25.39 -26.84
CA MET A 42 5.56 -24.27 -26.20
C MET A 42 4.61 -23.26 -25.56
N VAL A 43 3.62 -23.75 -24.79
CA VAL A 43 2.76 -22.92 -23.91
C VAL A 43 3.09 -23.14 -22.42
N VAL A 44 4.15 -23.89 -22.09
CA VAL A 44 4.38 -24.31 -20.69
C VAL A 44 5.79 -23.95 -20.19
N VAL A 45 6.14 -22.66 -20.10
CA VAL A 45 7.20 -22.17 -19.18
C VAL A 45 6.98 -20.69 -18.79
N THR A 46 5.84 -20.32 -18.21
CA THR A 46 5.67 -18.98 -17.58
C THR A 46 4.84 -19.00 -16.29
N LEU A 47 4.96 -20.05 -15.47
CA LEU A 47 4.19 -20.20 -14.22
C LEU A 47 5.11 -20.50 -13.01
N GLY A 48 6.18 -19.72 -12.84
CA GLY A 48 7.13 -19.90 -11.75
C GLY A 48 7.52 -18.65 -10.96
N LEU A 49 7.08 -17.45 -11.37
CA LEU A 49 7.30 -16.24 -10.58
C LEU A 49 6.14 -16.06 -9.62
N THR A 50 6.22 -16.72 -8.46
CA THR A 50 5.44 -16.28 -7.31
C THR A 50 5.99 -14.91 -6.91
N ILE A 51 5.23 -13.85 -7.18
CA ILE A 51 5.51 -12.56 -6.56
C ILE A 51 5.36 -12.80 -5.06
N PRO A 52 6.43 -12.69 -4.23
CA PRO A 52 6.25 -12.77 -2.80
C PRO A 52 5.23 -11.68 -2.43
N PRO A 53 4.24 -11.96 -1.55
CA PRO A 53 3.38 -10.91 -1.09
C PRO A 53 4.27 -9.78 -0.57
N VAL A 54 4.02 -8.55 -1.04
CA VAL A 54 4.64 -7.38 -0.43
C VAL A 54 4.14 -7.38 1.01
N ALA A 55 5.00 -7.84 1.91
CA ALA A 55 4.77 -7.75 3.33
C ALA A 55 4.73 -6.26 3.62
N HIS A 56 3.51 -5.72 3.76
CA HIS A 56 3.35 -4.38 4.32
C HIS A 56 3.97 -4.46 5.70
N ALA A 57 4.99 -3.63 5.95
CA ALA A 57 5.56 -3.52 7.29
C ALA A 57 4.38 -3.27 8.24
N ALA A 58 4.17 -4.18 9.18
CA ALA A 58 3.09 -4.07 10.14
C ALA A 58 3.27 -2.74 10.87
N ALA A 59 2.33 -1.83 10.66
CA ALA A 59 2.42 -0.45 11.08
C ALA A 59 1.77 -0.24 12.45
N ALA A 60 2.14 0.84 13.13
CA ALA A 60 1.34 1.29 14.26
C ALA A 60 -0.05 1.72 13.77
N ALA A 61 -1.08 1.45 14.56
CA ALA A 61 -2.45 1.85 14.28
C ALA A 61 -3.05 2.55 15.50
N ALA A 62 -3.99 3.46 15.27
CA ALA A 62 -4.73 4.12 16.33
C ALA A 62 -6.21 4.18 15.99
N THR A 63 -7.05 4.08 17.02
CA THR A 63 -8.47 4.40 16.95
C THR A 63 -8.78 5.49 17.96
N LEU A 64 -9.73 6.36 17.61
CA LEU A 64 -10.29 7.36 18.51
C LEU A 64 -11.80 7.35 18.32
N SER A 65 -12.54 6.93 19.35
CA SER A 65 -13.98 6.75 19.25
C SER A 65 -14.69 7.35 20.44
N VAL A 66 -15.77 8.08 20.18
CA VAL A 66 -16.67 8.55 21.24
C VAL A 66 -17.61 7.45 21.67
N THR A 67 -17.65 7.23 22.98
CA THR A 67 -18.37 6.13 23.62
C THR A 67 -19.61 6.61 24.38
N SER A 68 -19.68 7.90 24.69
CA SER A 68 -20.84 8.52 25.34
C SER A 68 -20.84 10.02 25.08
N THR A 69 -22.04 10.58 24.91
CA THR A 69 -22.29 12.02 24.75
C THR A 69 -23.50 12.40 25.58
N TRP A 70 -23.46 13.58 26.18
CA TRP A 70 -24.60 14.21 26.83
C TRP A 70 -24.59 15.71 26.51
N GLN A 71 -25.55 16.46 27.07
CA GLN A 71 -25.79 17.85 26.70
C GLN A 71 -24.59 18.80 26.86
N THR A 72 -23.65 18.47 27.74
CA THR A 72 -22.52 19.35 28.10
C THR A 72 -21.15 18.68 27.98
N GLY A 73 -21.08 17.45 27.44
CA GLY A 73 -19.81 16.74 27.37
C GLY A 73 -19.87 15.39 26.67
N PHE A 74 -18.68 14.80 26.51
CA PHE A 74 -18.51 13.48 25.91
C PHE A 74 -17.38 12.70 26.57
N ILE A 75 -17.40 11.38 26.37
CA ILE A 75 -16.28 10.49 26.66
C ILE A 75 -15.78 9.85 25.37
N ALA A 76 -14.52 10.08 25.03
CA ALA A 76 -13.82 9.36 23.97
C ALA A 76 -12.83 8.34 24.56
N ARG A 77 -12.59 7.26 23.82
CA ARG A 77 -11.53 6.28 24.09
C ARG A 77 -10.60 6.22 22.91
N PHE A 78 -9.31 6.05 23.19
CA PHE A 78 -8.31 5.76 22.18
C PHE A 78 -7.67 4.40 22.44
N VAL A 79 -7.28 3.75 21.35
CA VAL A 79 -6.47 2.53 21.37
C VAL A 79 -5.34 2.71 20.39
N ILE A 80 -4.11 2.53 20.84
CA ILE A 80 -2.91 2.55 20.00
C ILE A 80 -2.34 1.15 20.03
N THR A 81 -2.14 0.57 18.85
CA THR A 81 -1.62 -0.78 18.66
C THR A 81 -0.30 -0.70 17.93
N ASN A 82 0.74 -1.32 18.47
CA ASN A 82 2.01 -1.48 17.78
C ASN A 82 2.04 -2.85 17.08
N ALA A 83 1.66 -2.92 15.81
CA ALA A 83 1.74 -4.17 15.06
C ALA A 83 3.15 -4.48 14.56
N SER A 84 4.11 -3.56 14.71
CA SER A 84 5.47 -3.70 14.22
C SER A 84 6.33 -4.61 15.12
N THR A 85 7.53 -4.95 14.65
CA THR A 85 8.53 -5.71 15.41
C THR A 85 9.45 -4.82 16.26
N VAL A 86 9.27 -3.49 16.23
CA VAL A 86 10.08 -2.50 16.96
C VAL A 86 9.22 -1.84 18.04
N PRO A 87 9.72 -1.60 19.26
CA PRO A 87 8.97 -0.88 20.28
C PRO A 87 8.56 0.54 19.83
N LEU A 88 7.29 0.89 20.01
CA LEU A 88 6.77 2.23 19.75
C LEU A 88 6.93 3.07 21.02
N SER A 89 7.87 4.01 21.01
CA SER A 89 8.12 4.90 22.14
C SER A 89 7.54 6.29 21.90
N ASP A 90 7.13 6.98 22.96
CA ASP A 90 6.71 8.39 22.93
C ASP A 90 5.65 8.69 21.87
N TRP A 91 4.64 7.81 21.80
CA TRP A 91 3.56 7.95 20.84
C TRP A 91 2.81 9.29 21.02
N LYS A 92 2.29 9.82 19.92
CA LYS A 92 1.51 11.06 19.87
C LYS A 92 0.27 10.79 19.05
N LEU A 93 -0.90 10.98 19.66
CA LEU A 93 -2.18 10.93 18.96
C LEU A 93 -2.68 12.35 18.80
N GLU A 94 -2.74 12.82 17.56
CA GLU A 94 -3.03 14.20 17.20
C GLU A 94 -4.38 14.25 16.49
N PHE A 95 -5.23 15.22 16.81
CA PHE A 95 -6.53 15.42 16.16
C PHE A 95 -7.04 16.85 16.42
N ASP A 96 -8.06 17.24 15.67
CA ASP A 96 -8.73 18.52 15.83
C ASP A 96 -10.14 18.34 16.36
N LEU A 97 -10.50 19.14 17.37
CA LEU A 97 -11.87 19.26 17.84
C LEU A 97 -12.56 20.46 17.18
N PRO A 98 -13.85 20.37 16.81
CA PRO A 98 -14.56 21.50 16.24
C PRO A 98 -14.79 22.61 17.29
N PRO A 99 -15.09 23.84 16.83
CA PRO A 99 -15.48 24.92 17.74
C PRO A 99 -16.67 24.51 18.62
N GLY A 100 -16.62 24.88 19.91
CA GLY A 100 -17.62 24.48 20.89
C GLY A 100 -17.31 23.16 21.60
N GLU A 101 -16.19 22.51 21.28
CA GLU A 101 -15.69 21.34 22.00
C GLU A 101 -14.30 21.57 22.59
N SER A 102 -14.04 21.00 23.76
CA SER A 102 -12.71 21.04 24.37
C SER A 102 -12.44 19.84 25.28
N ILE A 103 -11.17 19.58 25.59
CA ILE A 103 -10.78 18.52 26.53
C ILE A 103 -10.67 19.10 27.94
N SER A 104 -11.39 18.51 28.90
CA SER A 104 -11.27 18.86 30.33
C SER A 104 -10.30 17.98 31.10
N HIS A 105 -10.19 16.70 30.72
CA HIS A 105 -9.37 15.73 31.44
C HIS A 105 -9.06 14.53 30.53
N THR A 106 -7.93 13.89 30.76
CA THR A 106 -7.52 12.64 30.11
C THR A 106 -7.03 11.65 31.17
N TRP A 107 -7.13 10.35 30.88
CA TRP A 107 -6.52 9.31 31.71
C TRP A 107 -5.67 8.37 30.86
N SER A 108 -4.69 7.73 31.50
CA SER A 108 -3.64 6.95 30.82
C SER A 108 -2.89 7.74 29.74
N SER A 109 -2.90 9.07 29.84
CA SER A 109 -2.34 10.00 28.87
C SER A 109 -2.26 11.41 29.43
N THR A 110 -1.41 12.22 28.80
CA THR A 110 -1.35 13.68 28.96
C THR A 110 -1.85 14.34 27.68
N PHE A 111 -2.20 15.63 27.72
CA PHE A 111 -2.52 16.37 26.50
C PHE A 111 -1.89 17.76 26.47
N THR A 112 -1.68 18.27 25.26
CA THR A 112 -1.37 19.68 24.99
C THR A 112 -2.32 20.19 23.91
N GLN A 113 -2.69 21.47 23.99
CA GLN A 113 -3.66 22.09 23.10
C GLN A 113 -3.05 23.30 22.39
N TYR A 114 -3.34 23.42 21.09
CA TYR A 114 -2.98 24.56 20.25
C TYR A 114 -4.24 25.00 19.48
N GLY A 115 -5.01 25.92 20.04
CA GLY A 115 -6.32 26.28 19.49
C GLY A 115 -7.27 25.09 19.51
N THR A 116 -7.70 24.62 18.34
CA THR A 116 -8.55 23.43 18.18
C THR A 116 -7.77 22.13 18.03
N HIS A 117 -6.44 22.21 17.88
CA HIS A 117 -5.57 21.05 17.70
C HIS A 117 -5.12 20.48 19.05
N TYR A 118 -5.26 19.17 19.22
CA TYR A 118 -4.90 18.46 20.44
C TYR A 118 -3.87 17.37 20.16
N VAL A 119 -2.86 17.31 21.03
CA VAL A 119 -1.82 16.28 21.02
C VAL A 119 -1.92 15.49 22.31
N ILE A 120 -2.33 14.23 22.22
CA ILE A 120 -2.36 13.27 23.33
C ILE A 120 -1.03 12.51 23.34
N GLY A 121 -0.38 12.47 24.49
CA GLY A 121 0.85 11.73 24.74
C GLY A 121 0.70 10.68 25.84
N PRO A 122 1.71 9.81 26.03
CA PRO A 122 1.66 8.74 27.01
C PRO A 122 1.69 9.26 28.44
N ALA A 123 1.14 8.46 29.35
CA ALA A 123 1.52 8.48 30.75
C ALA A 123 2.86 7.75 30.94
N ASN A 124 3.51 7.99 32.08
CA ASN A 124 4.84 7.41 32.36
C ASN A 124 4.90 5.88 32.20
N TRP A 125 3.82 5.16 32.55
CA TRP A 125 3.77 3.70 32.52
C TRP A 125 3.46 3.10 31.14
N ASN A 126 2.95 3.88 30.18
CA ASN A 126 2.61 3.39 28.82
C ASN A 126 3.38 4.15 27.72
N ARG A 127 4.53 4.72 28.09
CA ARG A 127 5.43 5.46 27.19
C ARG A 127 6.03 4.59 26.09
N ILE A 128 6.18 3.30 26.33
CA ILE A 128 6.70 2.33 25.38
C ILE A 128 5.67 1.22 25.17
N ILE A 129 5.28 0.99 23.93
CA ILE A 129 4.41 -0.11 23.51
C ILE A 129 5.28 -1.15 22.83
N ALA A 130 5.44 -2.31 23.46
CA ALA A 130 6.18 -3.44 22.89
C ALA A 130 5.55 -3.92 21.55
N PRO A 131 6.31 -4.64 20.71
CA PRO A 131 5.75 -5.34 19.55
C PRO A 131 4.51 -6.16 19.89
N GLY A 132 3.43 -5.98 19.13
CA GLY A 132 2.12 -6.59 19.36
C GLY A 132 1.33 -6.02 20.54
N GLY A 133 1.89 -5.06 21.27
CA GLY A 133 1.27 -4.45 22.44
C GLY A 133 0.28 -3.33 22.11
N THR A 134 -0.43 -2.86 23.15
CA THR A 134 -1.38 -1.76 23.05
C THR A 134 -1.25 -0.76 24.20
N ALA A 135 -1.56 0.50 23.92
CA ALA A 135 -1.85 1.52 24.92
C ALA A 135 -3.29 2.00 24.75
N THR A 136 -4.01 2.11 25.86
CA THR A 136 -5.39 2.56 25.87
C THR A 136 -5.60 3.65 26.91
N GLY A 137 -6.58 4.50 26.65
CA GLY A 137 -6.95 5.57 27.56
C GLY A 137 -8.22 6.25 27.09
N GLY A 138 -8.47 7.43 27.64
CA GLY A 138 -9.63 8.18 27.22
C GLY A 138 -9.61 9.63 27.64
N ILE A 139 -10.64 10.32 27.18
CA ILE A 139 -10.75 11.75 27.11
C ILE A 139 -12.14 12.11 27.62
N ARG A 140 -12.20 13.05 28.56
CA ARG A 140 -13.43 13.73 28.96
C ARG A 140 -13.47 15.10 28.32
N GLY A 141 -14.41 15.26 27.38
CA GLY A 141 -14.64 16.53 26.72
C GLY A 141 -15.79 17.33 27.32
N VAL A 142 -15.79 18.62 27.03
CA VAL A 142 -16.86 19.57 27.32
C VAL A 142 -17.45 20.02 25.99
N LEU A 143 -18.77 20.17 25.95
CA LEU A 143 -19.53 20.57 24.77
C LEU A 143 -20.35 21.82 25.06
N SER A 144 -20.32 22.76 24.13
CA SER A 144 -21.29 23.85 24.00
C SER A 144 -21.97 23.73 22.64
N GLY A 145 -23.18 23.18 22.61
CA GLY A 145 -23.92 22.91 21.37
C GLY A 145 -24.00 21.42 21.04
N PHE A 146 -23.93 21.08 19.77
CA PHE A 146 -24.03 19.70 19.29
C PHE A 146 -22.65 19.07 19.16
N TYR A 147 -22.56 17.80 19.57
CA TYR A 147 -21.35 17.00 19.39
C TYR A 147 -21.05 16.76 17.89
N SER A 148 -19.80 16.87 17.51
CA SER A 148 -19.23 16.53 16.21
C SER A 148 -17.91 15.79 16.40
N PRO A 149 -17.67 14.68 15.67
CA PRO A 149 -16.50 13.85 15.93
C PRO A 149 -15.16 14.55 15.64
N PRO A 150 -14.08 14.17 16.35
CA PRO A 150 -12.74 14.66 16.06
C PRO A 150 -12.36 14.41 14.60
N SER A 151 -11.63 15.36 14.02
CA SER A 151 -11.12 15.28 12.64
C SER A 151 -9.59 15.22 12.62
N ASN A 152 -9.02 14.90 11.46
CA ASN A 152 -7.56 14.86 11.24
C ASN A 152 -6.78 13.97 12.22
N CYS A 153 -7.41 12.91 12.72
CA CYS A 153 -6.77 12.00 13.67
C CYS A 153 -5.58 11.28 13.03
N VAL A 154 -4.39 11.46 13.59
CA VAL A 154 -3.12 10.84 13.17
C VAL A 154 -2.28 10.41 14.37
N LEU A 155 -1.60 9.28 14.24
CA LEU A 155 -0.61 8.79 15.19
C LEU A 155 0.79 9.11 14.65
N ASN A 156 1.61 9.77 15.46
CA ASN A 156 2.98 10.21 15.18
C ASN A 156 3.10 11.00 13.86
N GLY A 157 2.07 11.76 13.48
CA GLY A 157 2.00 12.46 12.20
C GLY A 157 1.99 11.57 10.95
N GLN A 158 1.90 10.25 11.09
CA GLN A 158 2.10 9.29 10.00
C GLN A 158 0.89 8.40 9.74
N TYR A 159 0.33 7.80 10.80
CA TYR A 159 -0.71 6.78 10.66
C TYR A 159 -2.08 7.38 10.92
N ARG A 160 -2.95 7.41 9.92
CA ARG A 160 -4.34 7.87 10.08
C ARG A 160 -5.08 6.96 11.04
N CYS A 161 -5.89 7.55 11.92
CA CYS A 161 -6.76 6.76 12.78
C CYS A 161 -7.87 6.09 11.96
N SER A 162 -8.27 4.90 12.39
CA SER A 162 -9.43 4.17 11.87
C SER A 162 -10.66 4.36 12.74
#